data_AF-A0A7X6XEK8-F1
#
_entry.id   AF-A0A7X6XEK8-F1
#
_cell.length_a   1.000
_cell.length_b   1.000
_cell.length_c   1.000
_cell.angle_alpha   90.00
_cell.angle_beta   90.00
_cell.angle_gamma   90.00
#
_symmetry.space_group_name_H-M   'P 1'
#
loop_
_entity.id
_entity.type
_entity.pdbx_description
1 polymer ?
#
loop_
_entity_poly.entity_id
_entity_poly.type
_entity_poly.pdbx_seq_one_letter_code
_entity_poly.pdbx_strand_id
1 'polypeptide(L)' 'MLKLKRTVLPSATLRDMKPGMIVKIETEKIKTPILRSTAAKLKKEGYLFRISDKGLINETIVECIKTPEL' A
#
# COMPACT_ATOMS: atom_id res chain seq x y z
N MET A 1 -4.15 -24.86 -17.73
CA MET A 1 -4.43 -23.41 -17.66
C MET A 1 -3.75 -22.81 -16.43
N LEU A 2 -2.59 -22.18 -16.58
CA LEU A 2 -2.00 -21.39 -15.50
C LEU A 2 -2.86 -20.14 -15.32
N LYS A 3 -3.65 -20.07 -14.24
CA LYS A 3 -4.27 -18.81 -13.80
C LYS A 3 -3.12 -17.88 -13.45
N LEU A 4 -2.80 -16.92 -14.32
CA LEU A 4 -1.92 -15.80 -14.01
C LEU A 4 -2.51 -15.13 -12.77
N LYS A 5 -1.98 -15.43 -11.58
CA LYS A 5 -2.27 -14.65 -10.39
C LYS A 5 -1.74 -13.26 -10.72
N ARG A 6 -2.62 -12.30 -11.01
CA ARG A 6 -2.24 -10.89 -11.15
C ARG A 6 -1.59 -10.49 -9.83
N THR A 7 -0.26 -10.54 -9.79
CA THR A 7 0.52 -10.13 -8.63
C THR A 7 0.35 -8.63 -8.53
N VAL A 8 -0.54 -8.18 -7.64
CA VAL A 8 -0.66 -6.76 -7.32
C VAL A 8 0.67 -6.37 -6.69
N LEU A 9 1.44 -5.53 -7.39
CA LEU A 9 2.74 -5.05 -6.90
C LEU A 9 2.48 -3.95 -5.86
N PRO A 10 2.84 -4.16 -4.58
CA PRO A 10 2.55 -3.19 -3.52
C PRO A 10 3.19 -1.82 -3.79
N SER A 11 4.37 -1.79 -4.41
CA SER A 11 5.07 -0.56 -4.77
C SER A 11 4.32 0.25 -5.83
N ALA A 12 3.80 -0.42 -6.87
CA ALA A 12 3.00 0.24 -7.91
C ALA A 12 1.73 0.83 -7.30
N THR A 13 0.99 0.03 -6.51
CA THR A 13 -0.23 0.49 -5.84
C THR A 13 0.01 1.72 -4.96
N LEU A 14 1.11 1.74 -4.20
CA LEU A 14 1.44 2.88 -3.33
C LEU A 14 1.89 4.12 -4.12
N ARG A 15 2.65 3.96 -5.20
CA ARG A 15 3.14 5.08 -6.03
C ARG A 15 2.02 5.76 -6.83
N ASP A 16 0.97 5.02 -7.19
CA ASP A 16 -0.19 5.55 -7.89
C ASP A 16 -1.12 6.38 -6.96
N MET A 17 -0.91 6.33 -5.64
CA MET A 17 -1.72 7.09 -4.68
C MET A 17 -1.33 8.56 -4.65
N LYS A 18 -2.33 9.44 -4.75
CA LYS A 18 -2.18 10.88 -4.53
C LYS A 18 -2.31 11.24 -3.05
N PRO A 19 -1.73 12.36 -2.58
CA PRO A 19 -1.93 12.84 -1.21
C PRO A 19 -3.43 12.98 -0.88
N GLY A 20 -3.82 12.53 0.30
CA GLY A 20 -5.21 12.49 0.78
C GLY A 20 -6.02 11.26 0.30
N MET A 21 -5.49 10.43 -0.60
CA MET A 21 -6.17 9.20 -1.00
C MET A 21 -6.11 8.14 0.10
N ILE A 22 -7.24 7.47 0.31
CA ILE A 22 -7.37 6.33 1.21
C ILE A 22 -7.81 5.12 0.39
N VAL A 23 -7.06 4.02 0.49
CA VAL A 23 -7.30 2.77 -0.21
C VAL A 23 -7.42 1.64 0.81
N LYS A 24 -8.43 0.80 0.65
CA LYS A 24 -8.56 -0.47 1.38
C LYS A 24 -7.92 -1.58 0.57
N ILE A 25 -7.06 -2.36 1.21
CA ILE A 25 -6.36 -3.49 0.61
C ILE A 25 -6.70 -4.74 1.41
N GLU A 26 -7.26 -5.74 0.72
CA GLU A 26 -7.49 -7.06 1.31
C GLU A 26 -6.13 -7.74 1.62
N THR A 27 -6.01 -8.29 2.82
CA THR A 27 -4.78 -8.94 3.31
C THR A 27 -4.43 -10.21 2.51
N GLU A 28 -5.43 -10.83 1.87
CA GLU A 28 -5.24 -11.94 0.92
C GLU A 28 -4.48 -11.53 -0.34
N LYS A 29 -4.67 -10.28 -0.80
CA LYS A 29 -3.98 -9.72 -1.97
C LYS A 29 -2.57 -9.29 -1.60
N ILE A 30 -2.44 -8.51 -0.52
CA ILE A 30 -1.15 -8.06 -0.01
C ILE A 30 -1.17 -8.09 1.53
N LYS A 31 -0.28 -8.91 2.11
CA LYS A 31 -0.13 -8.97 3.57
C LYS A 31 0.33 -7.62 4.13
N THR A 32 -0.26 -7.18 5.23
CA THR A 32 0.05 -5.91 5.90
C THR A 32 1.54 -5.68 6.18
N PRO A 33 2.33 -6.68 6.63
CA PRO A 33 3.77 -6.49 6.82
C PRO A 33 4.51 -6.11 5.54
N ILE A 34 4.08 -6.62 4.38
CA ILE A 34 4.65 -6.30 3.07
C ILE A 34 4.31 -4.85 2.69
N LEU A 35 3.08 -4.39 2.94
CA LEU A 35 2.71 -2.98 2.75
C LEU A 35 3.56 -2.06 3.61
N ARG A 36 3.73 -2.38 4.91
CA ARG A 36 4.56 -1.59 5.83
C ARG A 36 6.03 -1.54 5.38
N SER A 37 6.59 -2.66 4.96
CA SER A 37 7.97 -2.73 4.44
C SER A 37 8.13 -1.90 3.17
N THR A 38 7.18 -2.00 2.24
CA THR A 38 7.20 -1.22 0.99
C THR A 38 7.08 0.27 1.26
N ALA A 39 6.13 0.69 2.11
CA ALA A 39 5.96 2.08 2.49
C ALA A 39 7.20 2.65 3.19
N ALA A 40 7.88 1.86 4.02
CA ALA A 40 9.14 2.27 4.65
C ALA A 40 10.28 2.48 3.64
N LYS A 41 10.32 1.69 2.55
CA LYS A 41 11.26 1.91 1.44
C LYS A 41 10.91 3.20 0.68
N LEU A 42 9.65 3.38 0.29
CA LEU A 42 9.18 4.57 -0.42
C LEU A 42 9.30 5.85 0.41
N LYS A 43 9.34 5.74 1.75
CA LYS A 43 9.65 6.88 2.62
C LYS A 43 11.01 7.51 2.32
N LYS A 44 12.00 6.72 1.91
CA LYS A 44 13.32 7.23 1.49
C LYS A 44 13.25 7.97 0.14
N GLU A 45 12.23 7.70 -0.66
CA GLU A 45 11.95 8.35 -1.95
C GLU A 45 11.04 9.58 -1.78
N GLY A 46 10.72 10.00 -0.55
CA GLY A 46 9.91 11.20 -0.28
C GLY A 46 8.40 10.97 -0.13
N TYR A 47 7.93 9.72 -0.23
CA TYR A 47 6.53 9.38 0.05
C TYR A 47 6.25 9.28 1.55
N LEU A 48 5.00 9.44 1.96
CA LEU A 48 4.55 9.16 3.32
C LEU A 48 3.19 8.49 3.30
N PHE A 49 3.07 7.33 3.94
CA PHE A 49 1.84 6.57 4.04
C PHE A 49 1.52 6.27 5.50
N ARG A 50 0.23 6.34 5.87
CA ARG A 50 -0.30 5.78 7.11
C ARG A 50 -0.98 4.45 6.80
N ILE A 51 -0.60 3.41 7.52
CA ILE A 51 -1.11 2.05 7.33
C ILE A 51 -1.78 1.61 8.63
N SER A 52 -3.05 1.21 8.56
CA SER A 52 -3.84 0.74 9.70
C SER A 52 -4.58 -0.55 9.37
N ASP A 53 -4.41 -1.55 10.23
CA ASP A 53 -5.11 -2.83 10.27
C ASP A 53 -5.95 -2.98 11.55
N LYS A 54 -5.96 -1.96 12.41
CA LYS A 54 -6.61 -2.03 13.72
C LYS A 54 -8.14 -2.11 13.57
N GLY A 55 -8.72 -3.20 14.06
CA GLY A 55 -10.17 -3.47 13.97
C GLY A 55 -10.63 -4.03 12.62
N LEU A 56 -9.70 -4.40 11.74
CA LEU A 56 -9.99 -5.02 10.45
C LEU A 56 -9.53 -6.48 10.46
N ILE A 57 -10.42 -7.39 10.06
CA ILE A 57 -10.16 -8.84 10.13
C ILE A 57 -9.34 -9.30 8.92
N ASN A 58 -9.61 -8.75 7.73
CA ASN A 58 -8.97 -9.14 6.47
C ASN A 58 -8.61 -7.94 5.58
N GLU A 59 -8.54 -6.74 6.15
CA GLU A 59 -8.31 -5.52 5.40
C GLU A 59 -7.19 -4.69 6.05
N THR A 60 -6.54 -3.89 5.23
CA THR A 60 -5.59 -2.87 5.65
C THR A 60 -5.97 -1.58 4.95
N ILE A 61 -6.16 -0.53 5.73
CA ILE A 61 -6.34 0.82 5.22
C ILE A 61 -4.96 1.44 5.02
N VAL A 62 -4.75 1.98 3.83
CA VAL A 62 -3.58 2.78 3.49
C VAL A 62 -4.05 4.18 3.13
N GLU A 63 -3.49 5.18 3.78
CA GLU A 63 -3.68 6.60 3.49
C GLU A 63 -2.35 7.16 2.96
N CYS A 64 -2.38 7.80 1.79
CA CYS A 64 -1.23 8.55 1.28
C CYS A 64 -1.26 9.95 1.88
N ILE A 65 -0.27 10.27 2.70
CA ILE A 65 -0.14 11.58 3.35
C ILE A 65 0.65 12.53 2.44
N LYS A 66 1.71 12.03 1.81
CA LYS A 66 2.62 12.83 0.98
C LYS A 66 3.19 12.00 -0.16
N THR A 67 3.36 12.63 -1.31
CA THR A 67 4.18 12.16 -2.44
C THR A 67 5.39 13.08 -2.59
N PRO A 68 6.51 12.62 -3.18
CA PRO A 68 7.60 13.52 -3.54
C PRO A 68 7.09 14.63 -4.46
N GLU A 69 7.63 15.83 -4.27
CA GLU A 69 7.47 16.93 -5.22
C GLU A 69 8.34 16.60 -6.43
N LEU A 70 7.74 16.66 -7.63
CA LEU A 70 8.43 16.46 -8.91
C LEU A 70 9.30 17.68 -9.25
#